data_AF-A0A8C2W6K0-F1
#
_entry.id   AF-A0A8C2W6K0-F1
#
_cell.length_a   1.000
_cell.length_b   1.000
_cell.length_c   1.000
_cell.angle_alpha   90.00
_cell.angle_beta   90.00
_cell.angle_gamma   90.00
#
_symmetry.space_group_name_H-M   'P 1'
#
loop_
_entity.id
_entity.type
_entity.pdbx_description
1 polymer ?
#
loop_
_entity_poly.entity_id
_entity_poly.type
_entity_poly.pdbx_seq_one_letter_code
_entity_poly.pdbx_strand_id
1 'polypeptide(L)'
;MGKVRGLRARVHQAAVRPRTEPAPPVPEAAPASAPAGGAGDWGFLHTSIFAGTQIDPSALVQKLELDVRSVASLRREIEAIKLAEQKRKEERKRRAMVVVGDLHPLRDALPELEELEAYCPPPPRGRVSSEPQPAQFSQMSAAQRQRLLEEERTRFRELLASPAYRASPLLAIGQQLALQMQLEGADQL
;
A
#
# COMPACT_ATOMS: atom_id res chain seq x y z
N MET A 1 26.03 -18.41 29.15
CA MET A 1 25.01 -19.23 28.47
C MET A 1 24.57 -18.52 27.19
N GLY A 2 25.04 -18.99 26.03
CA GLY A 2 24.79 -18.35 24.73
C GLY A 2 23.42 -18.73 24.15
N LYS A 3 22.69 -17.75 23.61
CA LYS A 3 21.41 -17.98 22.93
C LYS A 3 21.67 -18.54 21.54
N VAL A 4 21.41 -19.83 21.35
CA VAL A 4 21.49 -20.48 20.05
C VAL A 4 20.31 -19.99 19.20
N ARG A 5 20.58 -19.20 18.16
CA ARG A 5 19.55 -18.76 17.20
C ARG A 5 19.22 -19.94 16.29
N GLY A 6 18.06 -20.57 16.51
CA GLY A 6 17.53 -21.55 15.58
C GLY A 6 17.25 -20.91 14.21
N LEU A 7 17.87 -21.43 13.15
CA LEU A 7 17.49 -21.09 11.78
C LEU A 7 16.08 -21.65 11.54
N ARG A 8 15.10 -20.77 11.33
CA ARG A 8 13.77 -21.18 10.85
C ARG A 8 13.92 -21.60 9.39
N ALA A 9 13.51 -22.84 9.09
CA ALA A 9 13.42 -23.33 7.72
C ALA A 9 12.43 -22.45 6.93
N ARG A 10 12.83 -22.01 5.73
CA ARG A 10 11.95 -21.29 4.81
C ARG A 10 10.96 -22.28 4.21
N VAL A 11 9.66 -22.05 4.43
CA VAL A 11 8.57 -23.00 4.09
C VAL A 11 7.87 -22.68 2.76
N HIS A 12 8.46 -21.85 1.90
CA HIS A 12 7.84 -21.56 0.60
C HIS A 12 8.12 -22.70 -0.38
N GLN A 13 7.07 -23.44 -0.74
CA GLN A 13 7.10 -24.32 -1.90
C GLN A 13 7.07 -23.46 -3.18
N ALA A 14 7.95 -23.78 -4.14
CA ALA A 14 7.97 -23.13 -5.44
C ALA A 14 6.71 -23.52 -6.24
N ALA A 15 6.15 -22.57 -7.00
CA ALA A 15 5.01 -22.82 -7.85
C ALA A 15 5.34 -23.89 -8.92
N VAL A 16 4.45 -24.87 -9.06
CA VAL A 16 4.50 -25.90 -10.10
C VAL A 16 4.34 -25.23 -11.46
N ARG A 17 5.37 -25.31 -12.30
CA ARG A 17 5.29 -24.87 -13.69
C ARG A 17 4.55 -25.94 -14.51
N PRO A 18 3.49 -25.59 -15.26
CA PRO A 18 2.90 -26.52 -16.19
C PRO A 18 3.91 -26.83 -17.30
N ARG A 19 4.08 -28.13 -17.52
CA ARG A 19 4.97 -28.73 -18.51
C ARG A 19 4.49 -28.30 -19.90
N THR A 20 5.19 -27.35 -20.52
CA THR A 20 4.99 -27.04 -21.94
C THR A 20 5.81 -28.07 -22.72
N GLU A 21 5.14 -29.10 -23.23
CA GLU A 21 5.70 -29.95 -24.28
C GLU A 21 5.85 -29.15 -25.60
N PRO A 22 6.85 -29.47 -26.43
CA PRO A 22 7.11 -28.78 -27.68
C PRO A 22 6.27 -29.39 -28.82
N ALA A 23 5.67 -28.55 -29.65
CA ALA A 23 5.01 -28.96 -30.90
C ALA A 23 5.32 -27.94 -32.02
N PRO A 24 5.26 -28.37 -33.31
CA PRO A 24 6.24 -28.05 -34.36
C PRO A 24 6.03 -26.70 -35.09
N PRO A 25 6.99 -26.27 -35.93
CA PRO A 25 7.02 -24.95 -36.56
C PRO A 25 6.41 -24.93 -37.98
N VAL A 26 5.52 -23.99 -38.27
CA VAL A 26 5.24 -23.48 -39.63
C VAL A 26 4.56 -22.09 -39.56
N PRO A 27 4.61 -21.26 -40.62
CA PRO A 27 5.13 -19.90 -40.53
C PRO A 27 4.05 -18.85 -40.72
N GLU A 28 4.08 -17.76 -39.94
CA GLU A 28 3.13 -16.67 -40.09
C GLU A 28 3.79 -15.46 -40.76
N ALA A 29 3.09 -15.02 -41.81
CA ALA A 29 3.48 -14.01 -42.76
C ALA A 29 3.64 -12.62 -42.13
N ALA A 30 4.49 -11.83 -42.80
CA ALA A 30 4.84 -10.46 -42.48
C ALA A 30 3.65 -9.50 -42.26
N PRO A 31 3.88 -8.41 -41.51
CA PRO A 31 3.32 -7.11 -41.87
C PRO A 31 4.39 -6.16 -42.41
N ALA A 32 3.96 -5.44 -43.44
CA ALA A 32 4.71 -4.46 -44.19
C ALA A 32 4.99 -3.15 -43.42
N SER A 33 6.02 -2.46 -43.95
CA SER A 33 6.21 -1.01 -44.05
C SER A 33 6.46 -0.19 -42.78
N ALA A 34 7.71 0.23 -42.64
CA ALA A 34 8.13 1.49 -42.03
C ALA A 34 8.83 2.36 -43.12
N PRO A 35 8.88 3.69 -42.94
CA PRO A 35 8.90 4.64 -44.06
C PRO A 35 10.27 4.79 -44.71
N ALA A 36 10.23 5.17 -45.99
CA ALA A 36 11.36 5.54 -46.80
C ALA A 36 12.18 6.66 -46.15
N GLY A 37 13.45 6.38 -45.91
CA GLY A 37 14.46 7.35 -45.51
C GLY A 37 15.85 6.77 -45.74
N GLY A 38 16.48 7.15 -46.86
CA GLY A 38 17.90 6.94 -47.11
C GLY A 38 18.29 5.54 -47.58
N ALA A 39 18.20 5.30 -48.88
CA ALA A 39 19.00 4.28 -49.55
C ALA A 39 20.49 4.65 -49.41
N GLY A 40 21.12 4.16 -48.35
CA GLY A 40 22.57 4.11 -48.21
C GLY A 40 22.99 2.65 -48.33
N ASP A 41 23.74 2.36 -49.39
CA ASP A 41 24.36 1.06 -49.62
C ASP A 41 25.25 0.66 -48.41
N TRP A 42 24.75 -0.24 -47.57
CA TRP A 42 25.53 -0.86 -46.49
C TRP A 42 26.49 -1.94 -47.04
N GLY A 43 26.40 -2.29 -48.33
CA GLY A 43 27.29 -3.23 -49.02
C GLY A 43 28.70 -2.67 -49.24
N PHE A 44 28.91 -1.36 -49.08
CA PHE A 44 30.25 -0.76 -49.06
C PHE A 44 31.07 -1.12 -47.82
N LEU A 45 30.43 -1.53 -46.72
CA LEU A 45 31.14 -1.92 -45.50
C LEU A 45 31.46 -3.42 -45.51
N HIS A 46 32.32 -3.84 -46.43
CA HIS A 46 32.82 -5.22 -46.51
C HIS A 46 33.40 -5.67 -45.15
N THR A 47 33.02 -6.87 -44.70
CA THR A 47 33.43 -7.47 -43.41
C THR A 47 34.95 -7.52 -43.19
N SER A 48 35.75 -7.39 -44.25
CA SER A 48 37.20 -7.36 -44.16
C SER A 48 37.83 -5.97 -43.95
N ILE A 49 37.06 -4.87 -43.92
CA ILE A 49 37.62 -3.51 -43.75
C ILE A 49 38.36 -3.38 -42.40
N PHE A 50 37.92 -4.11 -41.38
CA PHE A 50 38.52 -4.11 -40.04
C PHE A 50 39.46 -5.30 -39.77
N ALA A 51 39.70 -6.17 -40.76
CA ALA A 51 40.45 -7.43 -40.55
C ALA A 51 41.94 -7.23 -40.17
N GLY A 52 42.46 -6.00 -40.27
CA GLY A 52 43.82 -5.64 -39.84
C GLY A 52 43.87 -4.57 -38.74
N THR A 53 42.73 -4.08 -38.24
CA THR A 53 42.72 -3.03 -37.23
C THR A 53 42.92 -3.62 -35.85
N GLN A 54 44.11 -3.41 -35.28
CA GLN A 54 44.36 -3.68 -33.86
C GLN A 54 43.73 -2.55 -33.03
N ILE A 55 42.50 -2.77 -32.58
CA ILE A 55 41.81 -1.86 -31.66
C ILE A 55 42.22 -2.28 -30.25
N ASP A 56 42.94 -1.42 -29.56
CA ASP A 56 43.24 -1.64 -28.15
C ASP A 56 41.93 -1.75 -27.34
N PRO A 57 41.79 -2.75 -26.45
CA PRO A 57 40.54 -2.94 -25.69
C PRO A 57 40.21 -1.74 -24.81
N SER A 58 41.20 -0.92 -24.44
CA SER A 58 41.03 0.34 -23.72
C SER A 58 40.30 1.41 -24.54
N ALA A 59 40.44 1.41 -25.87
CA ALA A 59 39.75 2.35 -26.78
C ALA A 59 38.26 2.00 -26.94
N LEU A 60 37.89 0.75 -26.69
CA LEU A 60 36.49 0.32 -26.62
C LEU A 60 35.81 0.75 -25.32
N VAL A 61 36.57 1.12 -24.29
CA VAL A 61 36.03 1.58 -23.02
C VAL A 61 35.80 3.09 -23.10
N GLN A 62 34.62 3.48 -23.53
CA GLN A 62 34.18 4.87 -23.48
C GLN A 62 33.97 5.29 -22.02
N LYS A 63 34.97 5.96 -21.44
CA LYS A 63 34.88 6.58 -20.11
C LYS A 63 34.08 7.88 -20.25
N LEU A 64 32.82 7.84 -19.89
CA LEU A 64 31.97 9.04 -19.84
C LEU A 64 32.36 9.89 -18.62
N GLU A 65 32.92 11.06 -18.87
CA GLU A 65 33.12 12.07 -17.82
C GLU A 65 31.76 12.67 -17.46
N LEU A 66 31.31 12.40 -16.23
CA LEU A 66 30.06 12.95 -15.71
C LEU A 66 30.28 14.41 -15.34
N ASP A 67 29.99 15.33 -16.26
CA ASP A 67 29.99 16.76 -15.98
C ASP A 67 29.01 17.10 -14.85
N VAL A 68 29.27 18.15 -14.07
CA VAL A 68 28.37 18.63 -13.00
C VAL A 68 26.93 18.86 -13.53
N ARG A 69 26.81 19.30 -14.79
CA ARG A 69 25.52 19.50 -15.47
C ARG A 69 24.81 18.17 -15.78
N SER A 70 25.56 17.11 -16.10
CA SER A 70 25.02 15.76 -16.33
C SER A 70 24.56 15.09 -15.03
N VAL A 71 25.31 15.29 -13.93
CA VAL A 71 24.93 14.81 -12.60
C VAL A 71 23.66 15.51 -12.10
N ALA A 72 23.55 16.82 -12.30
CA ALA A 72 22.34 17.57 -11.96
C ALA A 72 21.12 17.11 -12.78
N SER A 73 21.32 16.80 -14.06
CA SER A 73 20.26 16.23 -14.92
C SER A 73 19.82 14.85 -14.43
N LEU A 74 20.77 13.96 -14.14
CA LEU A 74 20.51 12.62 -13.63
C LEU A 74 19.75 12.65 -12.30
N ARG A 75 20.08 13.58 -11.41
CA ARG A 75 19.34 13.78 -10.14
C ARG A 75 17.88 14.16 -10.39
N ARG A 76 17.62 15.11 -11.31
CA ARG A 76 16.25 15.49 -11.68
C ARG A 76 15.48 14.33 -12.29
N GLU A 77 16.14 13.53 -13.13
CA GLU A 77 15.52 12.36 -13.77
C GLU A 77 15.18 11.28 -12.73
N ILE A 78 16.07 11.02 -11.78
CA ILE A 78 15.82 10.12 -10.64
C ILE A 78 14.65 10.65 -9.78
N GLU A 79 14.58 11.95 -9.51
CA GLU A 79 13.48 12.57 -8.78
C GLU A 79 12.15 12.44 -9.52
N ALA A 80 12.14 12.65 -10.83
CA ALA A 80 10.96 12.48 -11.68
C ALA A 80 10.48 11.01 -11.67
N ILE A 81 11.39 10.05 -11.79
CA ILE A 81 11.07 8.62 -11.69
C ILE A 81 10.48 8.28 -10.32
N LYS A 82 11.07 8.78 -9.23
CA LYS A 82 10.55 8.57 -7.87
C LYS A 82 9.14 9.14 -7.72
N LEU A 83 8.89 10.33 -8.23
CA LEU A 83 7.57 10.98 -8.16
C LEU A 83 6.53 10.21 -8.99
N ALA A 84 6.90 9.74 -10.18
CA ALA A 84 6.05 8.88 -11.01
C ALA A 84 5.75 7.53 -10.33
N GLU A 85 6.73 6.91 -9.69
CA GLU A 85 6.53 5.68 -8.92
C GLU A 85 5.60 5.87 -7.72
N GLN A 86 5.71 7.01 -7.02
CA GLN A 86 4.82 7.34 -5.90
C GLN A 86 3.37 7.46 -6.38
N LYS A 87 3.12 8.21 -7.46
CA LYS A 87 1.79 8.32 -8.09
C LYS A 87 1.24 6.95 -8.48
N ARG A 88 2.05 6.11 -9.14
CA ARG A 88 1.64 4.77 -9.54
C ARG A 88 1.33 3.85 -8.35
N LYS A 89 2.08 3.96 -7.26
CA LYS A 89 1.81 3.22 -6.01
C LYS A 89 0.48 3.67 -5.40
N GLU A 90 0.21 4.96 -5.42
CA GLU A 90 -1.04 5.51 -4.91
C GLU A 90 -2.24 5.08 -5.74
N GLU A 91 -2.15 5.16 -7.07
CA GLU A 91 -3.18 4.65 -7.99
C GLU A 91 -3.45 3.15 -7.82
N ARG A 92 -2.40 2.34 -7.60
CA ARG A 92 -2.57 0.91 -7.28
C ARG A 92 -3.33 0.71 -5.97
N LYS A 93 -3.08 1.55 -4.95
CA LYS A 93 -3.83 1.50 -3.69
C LYS A 93 -5.29 1.89 -3.91
N ARG A 94 -5.56 2.95 -4.69
CA ARG A 94 -6.93 3.35 -5.09
C ARG A 94 -7.66 2.18 -5.74
N ARG A 95 -7.10 1.60 -6.81
CA ARG A 95 -7.65 0.44 -7.53
C ARG A 95 -7.82 -0.81 -6.66
N ALA A 96 -7.01 -0.99 -5.62
CA ALA A 96 -7.11 -2.13 -4.71
C ALA A 96 -8.21 -1.96 -3.64
N MET A 97 -8.70 -0.74 -3.40
CA MET A 97 -9.82 -0.48 -2.49
C MET A 97 -11.14 -0.82 -3.18
N VAL A 98 -11.49 -2.11 -3.23
CA VAL A 98 -12.67 -2.63 -3.96
C VAL A 98 -13.98 -2.52 -3.17
N VAL A 99 -13.97 -2.19 -1.88
CA VAL A 99 -15.15 -2.40 -1.00
C VAL A 99 -16.00 -1.15 -0.74
N VAL A 100 -15.55 0.05 -1.08
CA VAL A 100 -16.38 1.25 -1.25
C VAL A 100 -15.67 2.05 -2.33
N GLY A 101 -16.38 2.55 -3.35
CA GLY A 101 -15.77 3.24 -4.50
C GLY A 101 -14.73 4.29 -4.09
N ASP A 102 -13.79 4.58 -5.00
CA ASP A 102 -12.69 5.52 -4.76
C ASP A 102 -13.20 6.82 -4.08
N LEU A 103 -12.81 7.06 -2.83
CA LEU A 103 -13.19 8.27 -2.07
C LEU A 103 -12.27 9.46 -2.35
N HIS A 104 -11.28 9.27 -3.22
CA HIS A 104 -10.34 10.32 -3.62
C HIS A 104 -11.00 11.52 -4.33
N PRO A 105 -11.99 11.32 -5.22
CA PRO A 105 -12.72 12.42 -5.85
C PRO A 105 -13.40 13.36 -4.85
N LEU A 106 -13.83 12.86 -3.68
CA LEU A 106 -14.40 13.71 -2.63
C LEU A 106 -13.35 14.58 -1.94
N ARG A 107 -12.10 14.14 -1.91
CA ARG A 107 -10.99 14.90 -1.36
C ARG A 107 -10.52 15.98 -2.34
N ASP A 108 -10.47 15.64 -3.62
CA ASP A 108 -10.10 16.57 -4.69
C ASP A 108 -11.17 17.65 -4.93
N ALA A 109 -12.43 17.35 -4.57
CA ALA A 109 -13.55 18.30 -4.66
C ALA A 109 -13.74 19.16 -3.40
N LEU A 110 -12.86 19.05 -2.39
CA LEU A 110 -12.89 19.95 -1.24
C LEU A 110 -12.33 21.33 -1.63
N PRO A 111 -12.96 22.44 -1.18
CA PRO A 111 -12.42 23.77 -1.38
C PRO A 111 -11.04 23.90 -0.73
N GLU A 112 -10.18 24.74 -1.30
CA GLU A 112 -8.94 25.12 -0.62
C GLU A 112 -9.26 25.91 0.65
N LEU A 113 -8.41 25.83 1.68
CA LEU A 113 -8.68 26.46 2.98
C LEU A 113 -8.92 27.97 2.87
N GLU A 114 -8.33 28.62 1.87
CA GLU A 114 -8.51 30.04 1.55
C GLU A 114 -9.94 30.36 1.08
N GLU A 115 -10.57 29.45 0.34
CA GLU A 115 -11.96 29.58 -0.11
C GLU A 115 -12.94 29.33 1.05
N LEU A 116 -12.53 28.54 2.05
CA LEU A 116 -13.30 28.23 3.24
C LEU A 116 -13.33 29.38 4.25
N GLU A 117 -12.22 30.11 4.41
CA GLU A 117 -12.13 31.26 5.31
C GLU A 117 -13.05 32.41 4.87
N ALA A 118 -13.26 32.57 3.56
CA ALA A 118 -14.21 33.53 3.01
C ALA A 118 -15.68 33.18 3.32
N TYR A 119 -15.98 31.94 3.74
CA TYR A 119 -17.33 31.40 3.88
C TYR A 119 -17.76 31.09 5.32
N CYS A 120 -16.97 31.41 6.36
CA CYS A 120 -17.28 30.97 7.73
C CYS A 120 -17.98 32.04 8.60
N PRO A 121 -19.28 31.88 8.95
CA PRO A 121 -19.88 32.54 10.10
C PRO A 121 -19.45 31.87 11.43
N PRO A 122 -19.49 32.60 12.57
CA PRO A 122 -18.91 32.12 13.83
C PRO A 122 -19.68 30.91 14.44
N PRO A 123 -18.97 29.94 15.06
CA PRO A 123 -19.60 28.73 15.58
C PRO A 123 -20.28 28.96 16.94
N PRO A 124 -21.45 28.34 17.21
CA PRO A 124 -22.06 28.37 18.53
C PRO A 124 -21.24 27.53 19.52
N ARG A 125 -20.86 28.15 20.64
CA ARG A 125 -20.23 27.46 21.77
C ARG A 125 -21.28 26.67 22.53
N GLY A 126 -21.07 25.38 22.69
CA GLY A 126 -21.79 24.59 23.68
C GLY A 126 -22.13 23.20 23.18
N ARG A 127 -21.24 22.24 23.43
CA ARG A 127 -21.66 20.86 23.65
C ARG A 127 -20.84 20.31 24.79
N VAL A 128 -21.48 20.19 25.96
CA VAL A 128 -20.93 19.47 27.11
C VAL A 128 -21.06 18.00 26.76
N SER A 129 -19.93 17.29 26.64
CA SER A 129 -19.91 15.87 26.31
C SER A 129 -20.22 15.04 27.56
N SER A 130 -21.43 14.54 27.66
CA SER A 130 -21.77 13.45 28.58
C SER A 130 -22.24 12.24 27.76
N GLU A 131 -21.31 11.41 27.28
CA GLU A 131 -21.57 10.01 26.93
C GLU A 131 -20.26 9.20 26.82
N PRO A 132 -20.25 7.89 27.16
CA PRO A 132 -19.04 7.17 27.51
C PRO A 132 -18.35 6.47 26.32
N GLN A 133 -17.02 6.46 26.39
CA GLN A 133 -16.08 5.46 25.84
C GLN A 133 -15.97 5.22 24.32
N PRO A 134 -15.72 6.28 23.53
CA PRO A 134 -14.70 6.18 22.47
C PRO A 134 -13.56 7.19 22.66
N ALA A 135 -13.79 8.22 23.49
CA ALA A 135 -12.85 9.31 23.74
C ALA A 135 -11.56 8.82 24.42
N GLN A 136 -11.65 7.82 25.30
CA GLN A 136 -10.49 7.31 26.07
C GLN A 136 -9.55 6.45 25.23
N PHE A 137 -10.06 5.62 24.32
CA PHE A 137 -9.23 4.75 23.46
C PHE A 137 -8.35 5.57 22.52
N SER A 138 -8.87 6.69 21.99
CA SER A 138 -8.13 7.57 21.07
C SER A 138 -6.94 8.27 21.75
N GLN A 139 -7.05 8.56 23.04
CA GLN A 139 -6.02 9.26 23.82
C GLN A 139 -4.91 8.32 24.35
N MET A 140 -5.14 7.00 24.35
CA MET A 140 -4.23 6.03 24.93
C MET A 140 -3.17 5.50 23.95
N SER A 141 -2.01 5.15 24.51
CA SER A 141 -0.94 4.48 23.75
C SER A 141 -1.40 3.13 23.18
N ALA A 142 -0.77 2.67 22.10
CA ALA A 142 -1.13 1.40 21.46
C ALA A 142 -1.01 0.19 22.41
N ALA A 143 0.00 0.18 23.29
CA ALA A 143 0.19 -0.89 24.26
C ALA A 143 -0.92 -0.92 25.33
N GLN A 144 -1.34 0.25 25.80
CA GLN A 144 -2.48 0.36 26.74
C GLN A 144 -3.78 -0.11 26.09
N ARG A 145 -4.03 0.29 24.83
CA ARG A 145 -5.17 -0.20 24.06
C ARG A 145 -5.17 -1.73 23.91
N GLN A 146 -4.02 -2.33 23.62
CA GLN A 146 -3.89 -3.79 23.50
C GLN A 146 -4.25 -4.49 24.82
N ARG A 147 -3.80 -3.97 25.96
CA ARG A 147 -4.13 -4.54 27.28
C ARG A 147 -5.63 -4.50 27.57
N LEU A 148 -6.30 -3.37 27.34
CA LEU A 148 -7.75 -3.27 27.51
C LEU A 148 -8.49 -4.27 26.62
N LEU A 149 -8.06 -4.42 25.36
CA LEU A 149 -8.63 -5.42 24.46
C LEU A 149 -8.39 -6.85 24.93
N GLU A 150 -7.23 -7.15 25.53
CA GLU A 150 -6.95 -8.45 26.12
C GLU A 150 -7.86 -8.74 27.31
N GLU A 151 -8.08 -7.76 28.20
CA GLU A 151 -8.99 -7.84 29.34
C GLU A 151 -10.45 -8.04 28.90
N GLU A 152 -10.91 -7.26 27.91
CA GLU A 152 -12.26 -7.43 27.34
C GLU A 152 -12.42 -8.78 26.64
N ARG A 153 -11.38 -9.26 25.96
CA ARG A 153 -11.39 -10.61 25.34
C ARG A 153 -11.47 -11.71 26.39
N THR A 154 -10.84 -11.56 27.56
CA THR A 154 -10.97 -12.53 28.65
C THR A 154 -12.36 -12.46 29.28
N ARG A 155 -12.87 -11.26 29.60
CA ARG A 155 -14.23 -11.06 30.13
C ARG A 155 -15.29 -11.64 29.20
N PHE A 156 -15.17 -11.40 27.89
CA PHE A 156 -16.12 -11.92 26.92
C PHE A 156 -16.05 -13.45 26.79
N ARG A 157 -14.86 -14.05 26.89
CA ARG A 157 -14.72 -15.52 26.90
C ARG A 157 -15.40 -16.14 28.12
N GLU A 158 -15.29 -15.52 29.28
CA GLU A 158 -15.98 -15.96 30.51
C GLU A 158 -17.50 -15.85 30.35
N LEU A 159 -18.00 -14.74 29.81
CA LEU A 159 -19.41 -14.55 29.53
C LEU A 159 -19.93 -15.61 28.55
N LEU A 160 -19.18 -15.93 27.50
CA LEU A 160 -19.51 -17.02 26.58
C LEU A 160 -19.38 -18.41 27.22
N ALA A 161 -18.62 -18.58 28.31
CA ALA A 161 -18.57 -19.83 29.04
C ALA A 161 -19.83 -20.04 29.90
N SER A 162 -20.55 -18.96 30.24
CA SER A 162 -21.79 -19.05 31.01
C SER A 162 -22.90 -19.73 30.17
N PRO A 163 -23.54 -20.79 30.70
CA PRO A 163 -24.59 -21.51 29.97
C PRO A 163 -25.86 -20.68 29.79
N ALA A 164 -26.17 -19.80 30.75
CA ALA A 164 -27.31 -18.90 30.67
C ALA A 164 -27.23 -17.95 29.46
N TYR A 165 -26.07 -17.35 29.21
CA TYR A 165 -25.87 -16.49 28.06
C TYR A 165 -25.93 -17.27 26.73
N ARG A 166 -25.40 -18.50 26.69
CA ARG A 166 -25.50 -19.35 25.49
C ARG A 166 -26.92 -19.79 25.17
N ALA A 167 -27.72 -20.08 26.19
CA ALA A 167 -29.10 -20.52 26.01
C ALA A 167 -30.00 -19.36 25.54
N SER A 168 -29.86 -18.18 26.14
CA SER A 168 -30.72 -17.02 25.82
C SER A 168 -29.97 -15.68 25.98
N PRO A 169 -29.16 -15.28 24.98
CA PRO A 169 -28.29 -14.11 25.09
C PRO A 169 -29.07 -12.80 25.26
N LEU A 170 -30.20 -12.64 24.56
CA LEU A 170 -31.02 -11.44 24.66
C LEU A 170 -31.66 -11.27 26.05
N LEU A 171 -32.06 -12.38 26.68
CA LEU A 171 -32.63 -12.37 28.03
C LEU A 171 -31.56 -11.97 29.05
N ALA A 172 -30.36 -12.55 28.94
CA ALA A 172 -29.24 -12.24 29.83
C ALA A 172 -28.83 -10.75 29.75
N ILE A 173 -28.79 -10.19 28.53
CA ILE A 173 -28.52 -8.76 28.33
C ILE A 173 -29.64 -7.92 28.93
N GLY A 174 -30.91 -8.28 28.71
CA GLY A 174 -32.05 -7.55 29.27
C GLY A 174 -32.05 -7.53 30.80
N GLN A 175 -31.70 -8.65 31.44
CA GLN A 175 -31.55 -8.73 32.90
C GLN A 175 -30.41 -7.83 33.39
N GLN A 176 -29.26 -7.85 32.72
CA GLN A 176 -28.13 -7.00 33.09
C GLN A 176 -28.48 -5.50 32.99
N LEU A 177 -29.15 -5.10 31.91
CA LEU A 177 -29.61 -3.71 31.75
C LEU A 177 -30.61 -3.32 32.85
N ALA A 178 -31.56 -4.21 33.18
CA ALA A 178 -32.52 -3.94 34.24
C ALA A 178 -31.83 -3.73 35.60
N LEU A 179 -30.79 -4.51 35.91
CA LEU A 179 -29.97 -4.31 37.11
C LEU A 179 -29.22 -2.97 37.07
N GLN A 180 -28.63 -2.59 35.94
CA GLN A 180 -27.95 -1.30 35.79
C GLN A 180 -28.89 -0.12 35.99
N MET A 181 -30.08 -0.16 35.39
CA MET A 181 -31.08 0.89 35.54
C MET A 181 -31.55 1.06 37.00
N GLN A 182 -31.63 -0.04 37.75
CA GLN A 182 -31.97 0.03 39.18
C GLN A 182 -30.86 0.66 40.02
N LEU A 183 -29.59 0.40 39.69
CA LEU A 183 -28.44 0.97 40.38
C LEU A 183 -28.26 2.46 40.06
N GLU A 184 -28.33 2.85 38.79
CA GLU A 184 -28.23 4.26 38.38
C GLU A 184 -29.41 5.10 38.90
N GLY A 185 -30.60 4.49 39.05
CA GLY A 185 -31.75 5.13 39.67
C GLY A 185 -31.65 5.25 41.20
N ALA A 186 -30.88 4.38 41.87
CA ALA A 186 -30.63 4.44 43.31
C ALA A 186 -29.57 5.49 43.68
N ASP A 187 -28.59 5.73 42.81
CA ASP A 187 -27.55 6.75 43.00
C ASP A 187 -28.05 8.20 42.80
N GLN A 188 -29.30 8.38 42.37
CA GLN A 188 -29.94 9.67 42.10
C GLN A 188 -30.89 10.15 43.22
N LEU A 189 -31.07 9.38 44.30
CA LEU A 189 -31.90 9.72 45.48
C LEU A 189 -31.03 9.96 46.72
#